data_AF-A0A2N0QN01-F1
#
_entry.id   AF-A0A2N0QN01-F1
#
_cell.length_a   1.000
_cell.length_b   1.000
_cell.length_c   1.000
_cell.angle_alpha   90.00
_cell.angle_beta   90.00
_cell.angle_gamma   90.00
#
_symmetry.space_group_name_H-M   'P 1'
#
loop_
_entity.id
_entity.type
_entity.pdbx_description
1 polymer ?
#
loop_
_entity_poly.entity_id
_entity_poly.type
_entity_poly.pdbx_seq_one_letter_code
_entity_poly.pdbx_strand_id
1 'polypeptide(L)'
;AKFIYQNEHSQHNFKSYWAPSPSNSRPHDGVGLLLRHPLHKHVQKIDPWNGRLLKLDLFFHQTKISIISVYIPPYHSIHYKERDAIFAQLNLWLDKARSNNYHVVILGDFNADEISHSHLPQHHLKILRSLSSRYFTDHQSHISSISGPSPTFYYQNGSSRLDYIWSSPGFPAPGLFSYVETCPKLNDHQFTDHRVLITAFDFSSCFATLAKARLKQKSEQRTIFLYKNLNEDIWAKFSIEVNSRLELYLTTHHPSISSLSALSLDKLWHALKRSILGGAIESLPFQHVSNTHHHKYPPELTMLIAINKFLDRLLFKLTTSRPSRPAQVSQMTNSLSTQLILLKSLLKDYTIPIYSTTPLPAFIKFLRSQKALVSAYLSTQFHQHR
;
A
#
# COMPACT_ATOMS: atom_id res chain seq x y z
N ALA A 1 1.21 8.34 -21.99
CA ALA A 1 1.14 9.82 -21.86
C ALA A 1 -0.30 10.33 -21.74
N LYS A 2 -1.18 10.10 -22.74
CA LYS A 2 -2.60 10.51 -22.69
C LYS A 2 -3.32 10.07 -21.41
N PHE A 3 -3.15 8.81 -21.00
CA PHE A 3 -3.73 8.21 -19.78
C PHE A 3 -3.20 8.76 -18.44
N ILE A 4 -2.08 9.48 -18.47
CA ILE A 4 -1.43 10.06 -17.28
C ILE A 4 -1.70 11.58 -17.21
N TYR A 5 -1.80 12.23 -18.36
CA TYR A 5 -1.91 13.69 -18.52
C TYR A 5 -3.36 14.17 -18.65
N GLN A 6 -4.21 13.45 -19.37
CA GLN A 6 -5.65 13.64 -19.31
C GLN A 6 -6.17 12.78 -18.15
N ASN A 7 -6.43 13.42 -17.01
CA ASN A 7 -7.16 12.84 -15.89
C ASN A 7 -8.54 12.35 -16.37
N GLU A 8 -8.62 11.21 -17.05
CA GLU A 8 -9.87 10.48 -17.25
C GLU A 8 -10.26 9.84 -15.91
N HIS A 9 -10.68 10.71 -14.99
CA HIS A 9 -11.13 10.37 -13.64
C HIS A 9 -12.22 9.29 -13.66
N SER A 10 -12.98 9.20 -14.74
CA SER A 10 -14.07 8.24 -14.96
C SER A 10 -13.59 6.82 -15.25
N GLN A 11 -12.43 6.61 -15.88
CA GLN A 11 -12.02 5.26 -16.34
C GLN A 11 -11.09 4.52 -15.37
N HIS A 12 -10.22 5.21 -14.64
CA HIS A 12 -9.14 4.54 -13.89
C HIS A 12 -9.06 4.85 -12.39
N ASN A 13 -9.89 5.73 -11.82
CA ASN A 13 -9.93 6.01 -10.37
C ASN A 13 -8.57 6.39 -9.72
N PHE A 14 -7.64 7.01 -10.45
CA PHE A 14 -6.37 7.53 -9.90
C PHE A 14 -6.26 9.07 -10.03
N LYS A 15 -5.44 9.68 -9.17
CA LYS A 15 -4.95 11.06 -9.25
C LYS A 15 -3.43 11.06 -9.27
N SER A 16 -2.82 11.78 -10.20
CA SER A 16 -1.37 11.95 -10.31
C SER A 16 -0.91 13.30 -9.73
N TYR A 17 0.29 13.30 -9.17
CA TYR A 17 1.01 14.47 -8.64
C TYR A 17 2.44 14.43 -9.12
N TRP A 18 3.00 15.60 -9.43
CA TRP A 18 4.31 15.68 -10.07
C TRP A 18 5.15 16.80 -9.44
N ALA A 19 6.43 16.53 -9.24
CA ALA A 19 7.46 17.54 -9.06
C ALA A 19 8.40 17.41 -10.27
N PRO A 20 8.17 18.18 -11.34
CA PRO A 20 9.05 18.16 -12.50
C PRO A 20 10.39 18.83 -12.17
N SER A 21 11.41 18.57 -13.00
CA SER A 21 12.62 19.39 -12.97
C SER A 21 12.28 20.87 -13.20
N PRO A 22 12.88 21.80 -12.43
CA PRO A 22 12.74 23.23 -12.68
C PRO A 22 13.44 23.70 -13.97
N SER A 23 14.31 22.86 -14.57
CA SER A 23 14.96 23.15 -15.85
C SER A 23 14.52 22.18 -16.94
N ASN A 24 14.13 22.72 -18.10
CA ASN A 24 13.86 21.98 -19.33
C ASN A 24 15.11 21.23 -19.85
N SER A 25 16.31 21.59 -19.39
CA SER A 25 17.56 20.90 -19.75
C SER A 25 17.74 19.56 -19.03
N ARG A 26 16.83 19.18 -18.12
CA ARG A 26 16.89 17.91 -17.38
C ARG A 26 15.59 17.12 -17.57
N PRO A 27 15.34 16.60 -18.78
CA PRO A 27 14.11 15.87 -19.10
C PRO A 27 14.01 14.52 -18.38
N HIS A 28 15.13 14.02 -17.84
CA HIS A 28 15.21 12.76 -17.09
C HIS A 28 15.00 12.94 -15.58
N ASP A 29 14.95 14.19 -15.10
CA ASP A 29 14.69 14.50 -13.70
C ASP A 29 13.18 14.67 -13.47
N GLY A 30 12.74 14.33 -12.27
CA GLY A 30 11.36 14.52 -11.82
C GLY A 30 10.84 13.33 -11.05
N VAL A 31 9.93 13.59 -10.13
CA VAL A 31 9.26 12.54 -9.35
C VAL A 31 7.75 12.68 -9.44
N GLY A 32 7.06 11.55 -9.44
CA GLY A 32 5.61 11.47 -9.48
C GLY A 32 5.04 10.56 -8.39
N LEU A 33 3.80 10.83 -7.99
CA LEU A 33 3.00 9.96 -7.14
C LEU A 33 1.62 9.77 -7.76
N LEU A 34 1.16 8.52 -7.80
CA LEU A 34 -0.19 8.17 -8.23
C LEU A 34 -0.96 7.59 -7.05
N LEU A 35 -2.11 8.18 -6.71
CA LEU A 35 -2.98 7.70 -5.64
C LEU A 35 -4.34 7.31 -6.19
N ARG A 36 -4.87 6.16 -5.75
CA ARG A 36 -6.29 5.83 -6.00
C ARG A 36 -7.20 6.84 -5.33
N HIS A 37 -8.38 7.08 -5.90
CA HIS A 37 -9.35 8.08 -5.44
C HIS A 37 -9.70 7.98 -3.94
N PRO A 38 -9.87 6.78 -3.35
CA PRO A 38 -10.12 6.64 -1.91
C PRO A 38 -9.01 7.20 -1.01
N LEU A 39 -7.76 7.24 -1.47
CA LEU A 39 -6.64 7.86 -0.76
C LEU A 39 -6.49 9.34 -1.16
N HIS A 40 -6.67 9.67 -2.43
CA HIS A 40 -6.58 11.04 -2.94
C HIS A 40 -7.43 12.02 -2.13
N LYS A 41 -8.67 11.66 -1.79
CA LYS A 41 -9.58 12.54 -1.02
C LYS A 41 -9.03 12.99 0.35
N HIS A 42 -8.01 12.31 0.86
CA HIS A 42 -7.36 12.65 2.11
C HIS A 42 -6.16 13.59 1.95
N VAL A 43 -5.65 13.81 0.73
CA VAL A 43 -4.53 14.73 0.47
C VAL A 43 -4.95 16.15 0.81
N GLN A 44 -4.21 16.79 1.72
CA GLN A 44 -4.42 18.17 2.15
C GLN A 44 -3.32 19.11 1.68
N LYS A 45 -2.08 18.61 1.59
CA LYS A 45 -0.93 19.43 1.20
C LYS A 45 -0.02 18.67 0.25
N ILE A 46 0.51 19.41 -0.71
CA ILE A 46 1.43 18.93 -1.74
C ILE A 46 2.64 19.86 -1.69
N ASP A 47 3.81 19.31 -1.39
CA ASP A 47 5.06 20.06 -1.31
C ASP A 47 6.08 19.44 -2.30
N PRO A 48 6.17 19.94 -3.54
CA PRO A 48 7.24 19.57 -4.46
C PRO A 48 8.55 20.31 -4.11
N TRP A 49 9.70 19.71 -4.43
CA TRP A 49 10.99 20.36 -4.23
C TRP A 49 12.01 19.94 -5.30
N ASN A 50 12.38 20.91 -6.15
CA ASN A 50 13.45 20.85 -7.16
C ASN A 50 13.49 19.60 -8.05
N GLY A 51 12.34 18.98 -8.33
CA GLY A 51 12.27 17.75 -9.15
C GLY A 51 12.89 16.51 -8.50
N ARG A 52 13.31 16.60 -7.23
CA ARG A 52 13.99 15.53 -6.48
C ARG A 52 13.15 14.94 -5.36
N LEU A 53 12.25 15.75 -4.80
CA LEU A 53 11.36 15.35 -3.72
C LEU A 53 9.92 15.76 -4.02
N LEU A 54 8.96 14.93 -3.62
CA LEU A 54 7.54 15.26 -3.63
C LEU A 54 6.89 14.69 -2.38
N LYS A 55 6.35 15.57 -1.53
CA LYS A 55 5.63 15.19 -0.31
C LYS A 55 4.13 15.43 -0.46
N LEU A 56 3.33 14.41 -0.14
CA LEU A 56 1.89 14.49 0.01
C LEU A 56 1.53 14.28 1.48
N ASP A 57 0.85 15.24 2.08
CA ASP A 57 0.30 15.09 3.43
C ASP A 57 -1.17 14.66 3.35
N LEU A 58 -1.48 13.48 3.88
CA LEU A 58 -2.80 12.87 3.92
C LEU A 58 -3.36 12.93 5.34
N PHE A 59 -4.57 13.49 5.49
CA PHE A 59 -5.24 13.59 6.78
C PHE A 59 -6.37 12.56 6.84
N PHE A 60 -6.21 11.61 7.74
CA PHE A 60 -7.22 10.63 8.11
C PHE A 60 -7.85 11.02 9.45
N HIS A 61 -8.89 10.30 9.86
CA HIS A 61 -9.45 10.50 11.19
C HIS A 61 -8.39 10.18 12.25
N GLN A 62 -8.02 11.18 13.07
CA GLN A 62 -7.04 11.07 14.16
C GLN A 62 -5.60 10.70 13.75
N THR A 63 -5.30 10.58 12.45
CA THR A 63 -3.98 10.16 11.95
C THR A 63 -3.56 11.03 10.78
N LYS A 64 -2.31 11.48 10.77
CA LYS A 64 -1.72 12.23 9.65
C LYS A 64 -0.56 11.42 9.09
N ILE A 65 -0.53 11.25 7.77
CA ILE A 65 0.50 10.47 7.07
C ILE A 65 1.10 11.34 5.97
N SER A 66 2.41 11.50 5.97
CA SER A 66 3.15 12.07 4.84
C SER A 66 3.73 10.95 3.98
N ILE A 67 3.45 10.99 2.68
CA ILE A 67 4.10 10.14 1.67
C ILE A 67 5.13 11.01 0.95
N ILE A 68 6.41 10.63 1.00
CA ILE A 68 7.52 11.35 0.39
C ILE A 68 8.14 10.49 -0.70
N SER A 69 8.03 10.93 -1.95
CA SER A 69 8.76 10.36 -3.08
C SER A 69 10.14 11.03 -3.20
N VAL A 70 11.19 10.25 -3.41
CA VAL A 70 12.57 10.73 -3.53
C VAL A 70 13.23 10.20 -4.81
N TYR A 71 14.04 11.06 -5.42
CA TYR A 71 15.01 10.68 -6.45
C TYR A 71 16.34 11.36 -6.13
N ILE A 72 17.29 10.58 -5.61
CA ILE A 72 18.59 11.07 -5.16
C ILE A 72 19.60 10.95 -6.31
N PRO A 73 20.35 12.00 -6.68
CA PRO A 73 21.35 11.91 -7.75
C PRO A 73 22.41 10.83 -7.48
N PRO A 74 22.88 10.09 -8.50
CA PRO A 74 23.91 9.08 -8.32
C PRO A 74 25.25 9.69 -7.89
N TYR A 75 26.09 8.88 -7.22
CA TYR A 75 27.36 9.33 -6.63
C TYR A 75 28.29 9.99 -7.66
N HIS A 76 28.40 9.40 -8.83
CA HIS A 76 29.27 9.89 -9.91
C HIS A 76 28.59 10.92 -10.83
N SER A 77 27.38 11.39 -10.51
CA SER A 77 26.70 12.39 -11.32
C SER A 77 27.26 13.80 -11.12
N ILE A 78 27.17 14.64 -12.15
CA ILE A 78 27.46 16.07 -12.04
C ILE A 78 26.57 16.80 -11.01
N HIS A 79 25.42 16.20 -10.68
CA HIS A 79 24.44 16.72 -9.73
C HIS A 79 24.65 16.20 -8.31
N TYR A 80 25.75 15.48 -8.04
CA TYR A 80 26.05 14.92 -6.74
C TYR A 80 25.93 15.92 -5.58
N LYS A 81 26.36 17.17 -5.82
CA LYS A 81 26.31 18.26 -4.83
C LYS A 81 24.89 18.60 -4.38
N GLU A 82 23.86 18.26 -5.15
CA GLU A 82 22.44 18.45 -4.76
C GLU A 82 22.04 17.54 -3.59
N ARG A 83 22.76 16.44 -3.33
CA ARG A 83 22.46 15.47 -2.25
C ARG A 83 22.43 16.12 -0.87
N ASP A 84 23.29 17.11 -0.60
CA ASP A 84 23.29 17.81 0.69
C ASP A 84 22.06 18.71 0.87
N ALA A 85 21.62 19.40 -0.19
CA ALA A 85 20.41 20.20 -0.17
C ALA A 85 19.16 19.31 -0.05
N ILE A 86 19.13 18.18 -0.76
CA ILE A 86 18.08 17.16 -0.62
C ILE A 86 18.02 16.64 0.82
N PHE A 87 19.17 16.31 1.40
CA PHE A 87 19.26 15.83 2.77
C PHE A 87 18.76 16.87 3.79
N ALA A 88 19.14 18.14 3.63
CA ALA A 88 18.65 19.22 4.48
C ALA A 88 17.13 19.38 4.39
N GLN A 89 16.58 19.39 3.17
CA GLN A 89 15.14 19.51 2.96
C GLN A 89 14.37 18.30 3.50
N LEU A 90 14.86 17.08 3.28
CA LEU A 90 14.24 15.87 3.80
C LEU A 90 14.21 15.91 5.34
N ASN A 91 15.34 16.24 6.00
CA ASN A 91 15.36 16.35 7.46
C ASN A 91 14.40 17.43 7.98
N LEU A 92 14.30 18.58 7.31
CA LEU A 92 13.33 19.63 7.66
C LEU A 92 11.89 19.09 7.65
N TRP A 93 11.53 18.30 6.62
CA TRP A 93 10.21 17.66 6.57
C TRP A 93 10.04 16.59 7.64
N LEU A 94 11.06 15.78 7.93
CA LEU A 94 11.00 14.75 8.97
C LEU A 94 10.87 15.35 10.38
N ASP A 95 11.58 16.44 10.66
CA ASP A 95 11.52 17.12 11.95
C ASP A 95 10.16 17.80 12.15
N LYS A 96 9.61 18.43 11.09
CA LYS A 96 8.24 18.96 11.10
C LYS A 96 7.18 17.86 11.23
N ALA A 97 7.37 16.72 10.56
CA ALA A 97 6.46 15.59 10.68
C ALA A 97 6.43 15.09 12.13
N ARG A 98 7.59 14.91 12.75
CA ARG A 98 7.72 14.50 14.15
C ARG A 98 7.09 15.52 15.10
N SER A 99 7.39 16.81 14.96
CA SER A 99 6.86 17.85 15.85
C SER A 99 5.33 18.00 15.77
N ASN A 100 4.73 17.59 14.64
CA ASN A 100 3.30 17.71 14.40
C ASN A 100 2.56 16.35 14.43
N ASN A 101 3.19 15.28 14.94
CA ASN A 101 2.60 13.93 15.05
C ASN A 101 2.12 13.35 13.70
N TYR A 102 2.95 13.47 12.68
CA TYR A 102 2.75 12.78 11.41
C TYR A 102 3.54 11.48 11.40
N HIS A 103 2.92 10.45 10.85
CA HIS A 103 3.64 9.27 10.39
C HIS A 103 4.17 9.51 8.97
N VAL A 104 5.29 8.90 8.61
CA VAL A 104 5.95 9.15 7.33
C VAL A 104 6.22 7.84 6.61
N VAL A 105 5.93 7.81 5.31
CA VAL A 105 6.45 6.82 4.36
C VAL A 105 7.35 7.53 3.37
N ILE A 106 8.55 7.03 3.16
CA ILE A 106 9.51 7.54 2.18
C ILE A 106 9.75 6.44 1.17
N LEU A 107 9.63 6.74 -0.12
CA LEU A 107 9.88 5.78 -1.19
C LEU A 107 10.58 6.40 -2.38
N GLY A 108 11.29 5.58 -3.15
CA GLY A 108 11.91 5.96 -4.41
C GLY A 108 13.36 5.50 -4.51
N ASP A 109 14.08 6.11 -5.45
CA ASP A 109 15.47 5.76 -5.77
C ASP A 109 16.43 6.62 -4.95
N PHE A 110 17.15 5.95 -4.04
CA PHE A 110 18.15 6.56 -3.17
C PHE A 110 19.55 6.59 -3.79
N ASN A 111 19.76 5.90 -4.91
CA ASN A 111 21.06 5.72 -5.56
C ASN A 111 22.17 5.38 -4.56
N ALA A 112 21.86 4.51 -3.59
CA ALA A 112 22.75 4.12 -2.52
C ALA A 112 22.43 2.68 -2.09
N ASP A 113 23.46 1.89 -1.83
CA ASP A 113 23.35 0.49 -1.41
C ASP A 113 24.51 0.21 -0.46
N GLU A 114 24.21 -0.32 0.73
CA GLU A 114 25.24 -0.59 1.74
C GLU A 114 26.22 -1.69 1.30
N ILE A 115 25.76 -2.63 0.48
CA ILE A 115 26.56 -3.80 0.08
C ILE A 115 27.36 -3.47 -1.18
N SER A 116 26.68 -3.16 -2.30
CA SER A 116 27.35 -2.94 -3.58
C SER A 116 28.24 -1.68 -3.59
N HIS A 117 27.89 -0.67 -2.78
CA HIS A 117 28.66 0.55 -2.64
C HIS A 117 29.52 0.60 -1.37
N SER A 118 29.85 -0.55 -0.77
CA SER A 118 30.73 -0.62 0.41
C SER A 118 32.11 0.00 0.20
N HIS A 119 32.58 0.07 -1.06
CA HIS A 119 33.83 0.70 -1.46
C HIS A 119 33.75 2.24 -1.56
N LEU A 120 32.54 2.82 -1.60
CA LEU A 120 32.35 4.26 -1.69
C LEU A 120 32.49 4.93 -0.31
N PRO A 121 32.84 6.23 -0.26
CA PRO A 121 32.96 6.94 1.01
C PRO A 121 31.68 6.93 1.85
N GLN A 122 31.83 6.94 3.17
CA GLN A 122 30.69 6.85 4.10
C GLN A 122 29.59 7.91 3.89
N HIS A 123 29.95 9.09 3.41
CA HIS A 123 29.00 10.18 3.15
C HIS A 123 28.04 9.86 1.98
N HIS A 124 28.38 8.89 1.11
CA HIS A 124 27.45 8.33 0.11
C HIS A 124 26.18 7.77 0.77
N LEU A 125 26.34 7.06 1.89
CA LEU A 125 25.26 6.41 2.63
C LEU A 125 24.59 7.35 3.65
N LYS A 126 24.90 8.65 3.65
CA LYS A 126 24.44 9.62 4.66
C LYS A 126 22.92 9.64 4.86
N ILE A 127 22.15 9.56 3.78
CA ILE A 127 20.68 9.56 3.85
C ILE A 127 20.17 8.25 4.48
N LEU A 128 20.62 7.09 4.00
CA LEU A 128 20.22 5.78 4.52
C LEU A 128 20.59 5.63 6.00
N ARG A 129 21.81 6.02 6.38
CA ARG A 129 22.28 6.01 7.77
C ARG A 129 21.47 6.94 8.66
N SER A 130 21.08 8.13 8.18
CA SER A 130 20.21 9.04 8.92
C SER A 130 18.83 8.40 9.19
N LEU A 131 18.21 7.79 8.18
CA LEU A 131 16.93 7.10 8.34
C LEU A 131 17.03 5.94 9.33
N SER A 132 18.07 5.12 9.23
CA SER A 132 18.37 4.04 10.15
C SER A 132 18.59 4.54 11.59
N SER A 133 19.36 5.63 11.77
CA SER A 133 19.60 6.26 13.08
C SER A 133 18.33 6.84 13.71
N ARG A 134 17.37 7.27 12.88
CA ARG A 134 16.04 7.72 13.29
C ARG A 134 15.05 6.56 13.46
N TYR A 135 15.52 5.32 13.37
CA TYR A 135 14.75 4.08 13.51
C TYR A 135 13.62 3.91 12.49
N PHE A 136 13.79 4.46 11.28
CA PHE A 136 12.88 4.13 10.20
C PHE A 136 13.00 2.63 9.86
N THR A 137 11.87 2.03 9.51
CA THR A 137 11.79 0.61 9.14
C THR A 137 11.98 0.47 7.63
N ASP A 138 13.03 -0.24 7.20
CA ASP A 138 13.23 -0.64 5.80
C ASP A 138 12.36 -1.86 5.50
N HIS A 139 11.35 -1.69 4.66
CA HIS A 139 10.37 -2.75 4.41
C HIS A 139 10.90 -3.91 3.55
N GLN A 140 12.10 -3.81 2.98
CA GLN A 140 12.71 -4.89 2.22
C GLN A 140 13.79 -5.63 3.03
N SER A 141 14.50 -4.95 3.93
CA SER A 141 15.55 -5.57 4.77
C SER A 141 15.02 -6.67 5.70
N HIS A 142 13.78 -6.53 6.16
CA HIS A 142 13.16 -7.46 7.11
C HIS A 142 12.53 -8.69 6.46
N ILE A 143 12.33 -8.67 5.14
CA ILE A 143 11.48 -9.63 4.43
C ILE A 143 12.30 -10.57 3.56
N SER A 144 13.57 -10.23 3.29
CA SER A 144 14.40 -11.05 2.43
C SER A 144 14.98 -12.29 3.09
N SER A 145 14.96 -13.35 2.30
CA SER A 145 15.40 -14.71 2.58
C SER A 145 16.92 -14.82 2.78
N ILE A 146 17.38 -16.07 2.81
CA ILE A 146 18.74 -16.59 3.05
C ILE A 146 19.89 -15.80 2.38
N SER A 147 19.63 -15.01 1.33
CA SER A 147 20.60 -14.28 0.49
C SER A 147 20.59 -12.74 0.63
N GLY A 148 19.80 -12.15 1.54
CA GLY A 148 19.70 -10.69 1.68
C GLY A 148 18.75 -10.03 0.66
N PRO A 149 18.45 -8.72 0.78
CA PRO A 149 17.41 -8.06 -0.01
C PRO A 149 17.66 -8.10 -1.52
N SER A 150 16.59 -8.30 -2.29
CA SER A 150 16.67 -8.38 -3.76
C SER A 150 17.12 -7.05 -4.37
N PRO A 151 18.01 -7.06 -5.37
CA PRO A 151 18.40 -5.85 -6.07
C PRO A 151 17.22 -5.30 -6.88
N THR A 152 17.21 -3.98 -7.04
CA THR A 152 16.16 -3.24 -7.76
C THR A 152 16.70 -2.58 -9.02
N PHE A 153 18.02 -2.47 -9.16
CA PHE A 153 18.71 -1.93 -10.32
C PHE A 153 19.63 -2.97 -10.93
N TYR A 154 19.62 -3.10 -12.26
CA TYR A 154 20.42 -4.07 -13.00
C TYR A 154 21.16 -3.37 -14.14
N TYR A 155 22.46 -3.64 -14.24
CA TYR A 155 23.32 -3.17 -15.31
C TYR A 155 24.10 -4.36 -15.89
N GLN A 156 24.83 -4.15 -16.99
CA GLN A 156 25.41 -5.23 -17.80
C GLN A 156 26.15 -6.32 -17.00
N ASN A 157 26.88 -5.95 -15.95
CA ASN A 157 27.74 -6.85 -15.17
C ASN A 157 27.41 -6.88 -13.68
N GLY A 158 26.21 -6.46 -13.27
CA GLY A 158 25.89 -6.46 -11.86
C GLY A 158 24.51 -5.93 -11.53
N SER A 159 24.27 -5.82 -10.22
CA SER A 159 23.00 -5.35 -9.70
C SER A 159 23.20 -4.66 -8.36
N SER A 160 22.26 -3.81 -7.98
CA SER A 160 22.29 -3.09 -6.71
C SER A 160 20.87 -2.83 -6.21
N ARG A 161 20.74 -2.63 -4.90
CA ARG A 161 19.49 -2.25 -4.26
C ARG A 161 19.46 -0.74 -4.07
N LEU A 162 18.90 -0.03 -5.05
CA LEU A 162 18.88 1.43 -5.07
C LEU A 162 17.52 2.01 -4.64
N ASP A 163 16.45 1.22 -4.75
CA ASP A 163 15.08 1.63 -4.44
C ASP A 163 14.66 1.13 -3.07
N TYR A 164 14.05 2.01 -2.27
CA TYR A 164 13.67 1.70 -0.90
C TYR A 164 12.26 2.16 -0.59
N ILE A 165 11.61 1.47 0.35
CA ILE A 165 10.39 1.93 1.02
C ILE A 165 10.65 1.91 2.52
N TRP A 166 10.63 3.09 3.14
CA TRP A 166 10.86 3.30 4.57
C TRP A 166 9.59 3.80 5.24
N SER A 167 9.31 3.36 6.48
CA SER A 167 8.29 3.96 7.32
C SER A 167 8.85 4.48 8.65
N SER A 168 8.25 5.55 9.16
CA SER A 168 8.62 6.15 10.44
C SER A 168 8.41 5.19 11.62
N PRO A 169 9.14 5.34 12.73
CA PRO A 169 8.89 4.58 13.95
C PRO A 169 7.42 4.71 14.38
N GLY A 170 6.81 3.59 14.79
CA GLY A 170 5.41 3.57 15.22
C GLY A 170 4.40 3.85 14.10
N PHE A 171 4.79 3.66 12.83
CA PHE A 171 3.85 3.72 11.71
C PHE A 171 2.63 2.84 12.00
N PRO A 172 1.40 3.34 11.78
CA PRO A 172 0.20 2.73 12.37
C PRO A 172 -0.15 1.41 11.67
N ALA A 173 0.21 1.26 10.39
CA ALA A 173 -0.07 0.08 9.59
C ALA A 173 1.17 -0.81 9.43
N PRO A 174 1.20 -2.04 9.99
CA PRO A 174 2.33 -2.93 9.80
C PRO A 174 2.49 -3.32 8.31
N GLY A 175 3.73 -3.36 7.84
CA GLY A 175 4.07 -3.93 6.54
C GLY A 175 3.90 -5.46 6.59
N LEU A 176 3.12 -6.03 5.68
CA LEU A 176 2.88 -7.46 5.59
C LEU A 176 4.01 -8.16 4.84
N PHE A 177 4.26 -7.73 3.61
CA PHE A 177 5.26 -8.29 2.73
C PHE A 177 5.77 -7.22 1.77
N SER A 178 6.98 -7.44 1.26
CA SER A 178 7.58 -6.66 0.18
C SER A 178 8.26 -7.60 -0.79
N TYR A 179 8.23 -7.26 -2.07
CA TYR A 179 8.88 -8.03 -3.12
C TYR A 179 9.27 -7.13 -4.28
N VAL A 180 10.15 -7.63 -5.13
CA VAL A 180 10.63 -6.92 -6.32
C VAL A 180 10.07 -7.61 -7.56
N GLU A 181 9.47 -6.83 -8.46
CA GLU A 181 8.83 -7.32 -9.67
C GLU A 181 9.41 -6.64 -10.92
N THR A 182 9.56 -7.38 -12.00
CA THR A 182 10.02 -6.83 -13.28
C THR A 182 8.92 -6.02 -13.93
N CYS A 183 9.25 -4.85 -14.48
CA CYS A 183 8.35 -4.12 -15.35
C CYS A 183 8.04 -4.93 -16.63
N PRO A 184 6.79 -4.89 -17.14
CA PRO A 184 6.49 -5.48 -18.43
C PRO A 184 7.34 -4.83 -19.52
N LYS A 185 7.70 -5.63 -20.54
CA LYS A 185 8.41 -5.13 -21.71
C LYS A 185 7.52 -4.16 -22.48
N LEU A 186 8.12 -3.10 -23.02
CA LEU A 186 7.46 -2.17 -23.92
C LEU A 186 8.03 -2.41 -25.32
N ASN A 187 7.21 -2.88 -26.25
CA ASN A 187 7.61 -3.25 -27.61
C ASN A 187 8.82 -4.21 -27.63
N ASP A 188 8.75 -5.31 -26.87
CA ASP A 188 9.82 -6.31 -26.69
C ASP A 188 11.14 -5.81 -26.05
N HIS A 189 11.25 -4.52 -25.77
CA HIS A 189 12.37 -3.92 -25.08
C HIS A 189 12.10 -3.77 -23.57
N GLN A 190 13.17 -3.85 -22.79
CA GLN A 190 13.09 -3.57 -21.36
C GLN A 190 12.73 -2.11 -21.15
N PHE A 191 11.63 -1.86 -20.43
CA PHE A 191 11.10 -0.52 -20.19
C PHE A 191 12.03 0.34 -19.31
N THR A 192 12.70 -0.29 -18.35
CA THR A 192 13.64 0.34 -17.41
C THR A 192 14.63 -0.70 -16.89
N ASP A 193 15.85 -0.23 -16.63
CA ASP A 193 16.93 -0.88 -15.89
C ASP A 193 16.61 -1.14 -14.40
N HIS A 194 15.56 -0.51 -13.87
CA HIS A 194 15.03 -0.78 -12.54
C HIS A 194 13.94 -1.87 -12.53
N ARG A 195 13.65 -2.37 -11.33
CA ARG A 195 12.52 -3.24 -11.01
C ARG A 195 11.66 -2.58 -9.95
N VAL A 196 10.37 -2.89 -9.94
CA VAL A 196 9.41 -2.27 -9.03
C VAL A 196 9.52 -2.91 -7.65
N LEU A 197 9.85 -2.11 -6.64
CA LEU A 197 9.72 -2.51 -5.23
C LEU A 197 8.28 -2.28 -4.77
N ILE A 198 7.62 -3.34 -4.32
CA ILE A 198 6.22 -3.32 -3.87
C ILE A 198 6.19 -3.69 -2.39
N THR A 199 5.45 -2.92 -1.58
CA THR A 199 5.16 -3.23 -0.17
C THR A 199 3.65 -3.20 0.08
N ALA A 200 3.13 -4.23 0.75
CA ALA A 200 1.75 -4.27 1.21
C ALA A 200 1.67 -3.88 2.69
N PHE A 201 0.81 -2.93 3.03
CA PHE A 201 0.56 -2.50 4.40
C PHE A 201 -0.84 -2.92 4.86
N ASP A 202 -0.93 -3.40 6.10
CA ASP A 202 -2.21 -3.73 6.72
C ASP A 202 -2.75 -2.54 7.51
N PHE A 203 -3.65 -1.78 6.89
CA PHE A 203 -4.34 -0.68 7.54
C PHE A 203 -5.65 -1.09 8.25
N SER A 204 -5.95 -2.39 8.37
CA SER A 204 -7.20 -2.85 9.01
C SER A 204 -7.35 -2.34 10.45
N SER A 205 -6.24 -2.17 11.17
CA SER A 205 -6.21 -1.59 12.52
C SER A 205 -6.24 -0.07 12.56
N CYS A 206 -6.03 0.62 11.43
CA CYS A 206 -5.87 2.08 11.36
C CYS A 206 -7.10 2.78 10.75
N PHE A 207 -7.78 2.11 9.82
CA PHE A 207 -8.98 2.63 9.17
C PHE A 207 -10.29 2.15 9.83
N ALA A 208 -10.20 1.26 10.81
CA ALA A 208 -11.25 1.06 11.79
C ALA A 208 -11.07 2.13 12.88
N THR A 209 -11.99 3.03 13.19
CA THR A 209 -13.43 3.11 12.97
C THR A 209 -13.76 4.60 13.16
N LEU A 210 -14.69 5.20 12.41
CA LEU A 210 -15.36 6.37 12.96
C LEU A 210 -15.97 5.92 14.29
N ALA A 211 -15.63 6.60 15.39
CA ALA A 211 -16.09 6.18 16.72
C ALA A 211 -17.60 5.93 16.69
N LYS A 212 -18.10 4.82 17.26
CA LYS A 212 -19.54 4.48 17.26
C LYS A 212 -20.40 5.67 17.71
N ALA A 213 -19.93 6.42 18.71
CA ALA A 213 -20.56 7.64 19.19
C ALA A 213 -20.71 8.72 18.11
N ARG A 214 -19.67 8.94 17.28
CA ARG A 214 -19.70 9.89 16.16
C ARG A 214 -20.62 9.41 15.03
N LEU A 215 -20.57 8.13 14.67
CA LEU A 215 -21.50 7.56 13.68
C LEU A 215 -22.95 7.74 14.12
N LYS A 216 -23.22 7.58 15.42
CA LYS A 216 -24.54 7.82 16.02
C LYS A 216 -24.91 9.31 16.06
N GLN A 217 -23.98 10.20 16.40
CA GLN A 217 -24.20 11.65 16.43
C GLN A 217 -24.45 12.25 15.04
N LYS A 218 -23.77 11.75 14.00
CA LYS A 218 -23.91 12.23 12.63
C LYS A 218 -24.93 11.45 11.79
N SER A 219 -25.56 10.43 12.37
CA SER A 219 -26.48 9.52 11.67
C SER A 219 -25.88 8.93 10.37
N GLU A 220 -24.56 8.72 10.33
CA GLU A 220 -23.85 8.20 9.15
C GLU A 220 -24.08 6.69 9.02
N GLN A 221 -25.11 6.32 8.27
CA GLN A 221 -25.53 4.94 8.02
C GLN A 221 -25.47 4.62 6.52
N ARG A 222 -25.27 3.35 6.18
CA ARG A 222 -25.44 2.85 4.81
C ARG A 222 -26.61 1.89 4.74
N THR A 223 -27.35 1.94 3.63
CA THR A 223 -28.43 1.01 3.34
C THR A 223 -27.86 -0.29 2.79
N ILE A 224 -28.26 -1.43 3.37
CA ILE A 224 -27.98 -2.75 2.82
C ILE A 224 -29.31 -3.44 2.55
N PHE A 225 -29.51 -3.89 1.31
CA PHE A 225 -30.66 -4.67 0.91
C PHE A 225 -30.53 -6.12 1.40
N LEU A 226 -31.63 -6.67 1.92
CA LEU A 226 -31.68 -7.98 2.56
C LEU A 226 -32.13 -9.05 1.56
N TYR A 227 -31.20 -9.59 0.78
CA TYR A 227 -31.51 -10.55 -0.28
C TYR A 227 -31.87 -11.97 0.20
N LYS A 228 -31.41 -12.37 1.39
CA LYS A 228 -31.48 -13.77 1.85
C LYS A 228 -32.91 -14.30 2.11
N ASN A 229 -33.89 -13.40 2.26
CA ASN A 229 -35.26 -13.74 2.64
C ASN A 229 -36.30 -13.16 1.68
N LEU A 230 -35.93 -12.90 0.42
CA LEU A 230 -36.89 -12.37 -0.56
C LEU A 230 -37.82 -13.48 -1.04
N ASN A 231 -39.13 -13.21 -1.04
CA ASN A 231 -40.12 -14.06 -1.69
C ASN A 231 -40.37 -13.59 -3.14
N GLU A 232 -41.10 -14.38 -3.92
CA GLU A 232 -41.36 -14.06 -5.33
C GLU A 232 -42.15 -12.76 -5.50
N ASP A 233 -43.09 -12.46 -4.60
CA ASP A 233 -43.90 -11.24 -4.65
C ASP A 233 -43.04 -9.96 -4.55
N ILE A 234 -42.04 -9.95 -3.67
CA ILE A 234 -41.11 -8.84 -3.52
C ILE A 234 -40.24 -8.69 -4.77
N TRP A 235 -39.80 -9.79 -5.37
CA TRP A 235 -39.06 -9.77 -6.64
C TRP A 235 -39.89 -9.25 -7.80
N ALA A 236 -41.15 -9.66 -7.88
CA ALA A 236 -42.10 -9.16 -8.88
C ALA A 236 -42.31 -7.66 -8.72
N LYS A 237 -42.54 -7.19 -7.49
CA LYS A 237 -42.65 -5.75 -7.19
C LYS A 237 -41.39 -4.97 -7.56
N PHE A 238 -40.21 -5.49 -7.24
CA PHE A 238 -38.93 -4.89 -7.62
C PHE A 238 -38.77 -4.79 -9.14
N SER A 239 -39.08 -5.85 -9.87
CA SER A 239 -38.99 -5.88 -11.33
C SER A 239 -39.91 -4.84 -11.99
N ILE A 240 -41.16 -4.75 -11.51
CA ILE A 240 -42.13 -3.75 -11.98
C ILE A 240 -41.60 -2.33 -11.73
N GLU A 241 -41.08 -2.06 -10.54
CA GLU A 241 -40.57 -0.74 -10.17
C GLU A 241 -39.35 -0.33 -11.01
N VAL A 242 -38.42 -1.27 -11.26
CA VAL A 242 -37.24 -1.01 -12.10
C VAL A 242 -37.67 -0.71 -13.54
N ASN A 243 -38.59 -1.49 -14.11
CA ASN A 243 -39.08 -1.30 -15.46
C ASN A 243 -39.80 0.04 -15.62
N SER A 244 -40.72 0.36 -14.70
CA SER A 244 -41.45 1.63 -14.72
C SER A 244 -40.51 2.84 -14.63
N ARG A 245 -39.50 2.79 -13.75
CA ARG A 245 -38.51 3.88 -13.62
C ARG A 245 -37.63 4.02 -14.85
N LEU A 246 -37.23 2.91 -15.47
CA LEU A 246 -36.44 2.94 -16.69
C LEU A 246 -37.24 3.53 -17.85
N GLU A 247 -38.48 3.09 -18.03
CA GLU A 247 -39.39 3.61 -19.04
C GLU A 247 -39.66 5.12 -18.84
N LEU A 248 -39.94 5.54 -17.60
CA LEU A 248 -40.12 6.95 -17.26
C LEU A 248 -38.86 7.79 -17.56
N TYR A 249 -37.68 7.27 -17.24
CA TYR A 249 -36.42 7.97 -17.50
C TYR A 249 -36.22 8.18 -19.01
N LEU A 250 -36.39 7.10 -19.79
CA LEU A 250 -36.21 7.11 -21.24
C LEU A 250 -37.22 8.04 -21.92
N THR A 251 -38.50 7.94 -21.57
CA THR A 251 -39.55 8.81 -22.13
C THR A 251 -39.34 10.29 -21.79
N THR A 252 -38.87 10.61 -20.58
CA THR A 252 -38.66 12.00 -20.14
C THR A 252 -37.42 12.64 -20.78
N HIS A 253 -36.29 11.92 -20.83
CA HIS A 253 -35.01 12.49 -21.26
C HIS A 253 -34.75 12.28 -22.75
N HIS A 254 -35.47 11.34 -23.36
CA HIS A 254 -35.27 10.89 -24.74
C HIS A 254 -36.61 10.63 -25.48
N PRO A 255 -37.52 11.63 -25.51
CA PRO A 255 -38.89 11.46 -26.02
C PRO A 255 -38.97 11.10 -27.52
N SER A 256 -37.91 11.38 -28.28
CA SER A 256 -37.84 11.21 -29.73
C SER A 256 -36.84 10.14 -30.19
N ILE A 257 -36.43 9.23 -29.30
CA ILE A 257 -35.52 8.14 -29.65
C ILE A 257 -36.28 7.01 -30.34
N SER A 258 -35.91 6.76 -31.60
CA SER A 258 -36.41 5.63 -32.41
C SER A 258 -35.71 4.30 -32.12
N SER A 259 -34.51 4.33 -31.52
CA SER A 259 -33.75 3.13 -31.15
C SER A 259 -32.76 3.41 -30.01
N LEU A 260 -32.65 2.46 -29.06
CA LEU A 260 -31.67 2.50 -27.97
C LEU A 260 -30.21 2.61 -28.46
N SER A 261 -29.92 2.18 -29.68
CA SER A 261 -28.59 2.30 -30.30
C SER A 261 -28.16 3.75 -30.57
N ALA A 262 -29.09 4.70 -30.55
CA ALA A 262 -28.78 6.14 -30.68
C ALA A 262 -28.23 6.75 -29.38
N LEU A 263 -28.29 6.03 -28.26
CA LEU A 263 -27.74 6.46 -26.98
C LEU A 263 -26.31 5.98 -26.80
N SER A 264 -25.45 6.86 -26.29
CA SER A 264 -24.14 6.46 -25.79
C SER A 264 -24.30 5.44 -24.66
N LEU A 265 -23.43 4.41 -24.64
CA LEU A 265 -23.41 3.35 -23.63
C LEU A 265 -23.43 3.89 -22.20
N ASP A 266 -22.69 4.96 -21.91
CA ASP A 266 -22.64 5.59 -20.58
C ASP A 266 -24.00 6.12 -20.11
N LYS A 267 -24.80 6.70 -21.02
CA LYS A 267 -26.14 7.21 -20.71
C LYS A 267 -27.12 6.08 -20.41
N LEU A 268 -27.06 5.00 -21.18
CA LEU A 268 -27.85 3.79 -20.93
C LEU A 268 -27.48 3.16 -19.59
N TRP A 269 -26.19 3.07 -19.30
CA TRP A 269 -25.70 2.54 -18.02
C TRP A 269 -26.15 3.39 -16.84
N HIS A 270 -26.13 4.72 -16.99
CA HIS A 270 -26.60 5.63 -15.95
C HIS A 270 -28.10 5.48 -15.70
N ALA A 271 -28.91 5.41 -16.76
CA ALA A 271 -30.36 5.17 -16.69
C ALA A 271 -30.66 3.86 -15.96
N LEU A 272 -30.04 2.76 -16.41
CA LEU A 272 -30.21 1.43 -15.81
C LEU A 272 -29.81 1.40 -14.34
N LYS A 273 -28.62 1.92 -14.00
CA LYS A 273 -28.14 1.99 -12.62
C LYS A 273 -29.10 2.76 -11.72
N ARG A 274 -29.61 3.91 -12.20
CA ARG A 274 -30.55 4.75 -11.44
C ARG A 274 -31.89 4.03 -11.23
N SER A 275 -32.40 3.35 -12.26
CA SER A 275 -33.64 2.58 -12.16
C SER A 275 -33.51 1.40 -11.22
N ILE A 276 -32.42 0.62 -11.29
CA ILE A 276 -32.14 -0.50 -10.39
C ILE A 276 -32.03 -0.02 -8.95
N LEU A 277 -31.23 1.02 -8.68
CA LEU A 277 -31.06 1.54 -7.32
C LEU A 277 -32.35 2.15 -6.76
N GLY A 278 -33.08 2.90 -7.58
CA GLY A 278 -34.36 3.48 -7.21
C GLY A 278 -35.40 2.40 -6.92
N GLY A 279 -35.51 1.40 -7.80
CA GLY A 279 -36.41 0.27 -7.58
C GLY A 279 -36.06 -0.51 -6.33
N ALA A 280 -34.77 -0.72 -6.07
CA ALA A 280 -34.32 -1.40 -4.86
C ALA A 280 -34.74 -0.65 -3.58
N ILE A 281 -34.62 0.68 -3.56
CA ILE A 281 -35.02 1.52 -2.42
C ILE A 281 -36.53 1.38 -2.11
N GLU A 282 -37.37 1.33 -3.13
CA GLU A 282 -38.83 1.31 -2.95
C GLU A 282 -39.44 -0.06 -2.67
N SER A 283 -38.78 -1.13 -3.13
CA SER A 283 -39.39 -2.46 -3.15
C SER A 283 -38.65 -3.51 -2.32
N LEU A 284 -37.34 -3.36 -2.10
CA LEU A 284 -36.57 -4.35 -1.37
C LEU A 284 -36.51 -4.00 0.13
N PRO A 285 -36.65 -4.99 1.02
CA PRO A 285 -36.35 -4.79 2.43
C PRO A 285 -34.88 -4.41 2.58
N PHE A 286 -34.64 -3.37 3.36
CA PHE A 286 -33.30 -2.92 3.68
C PHE A 286 -33.15 -2.70 5.18
N GLN A 287 -31.91 -2.74 5.62
CA GLN A 287 -31.53 -2.27 6.94
C GLN A 287 -30.46 -1.19 6.81
N HIS A 288 -30.53 -0.22 7.70
CA HIS A 288 -29.45 0.71 7.88
C HIS A 288 -28.40 0.09 8.79
N VAL A 289 -27.17 0.01 8.30
CA VAL A 289 -26.03 -0.41 9.12
C VAL A 289 -25.08 0.76 9.32
N SER A 290 -24.52 0.85 10.52
CA SER A 290 -23.42 1.77 10.79
C SER A 290 -22.24 1.44 9.87
N ASN A 291 -21.49 2.46 9.44
CA ASN A 291 -20.31 2.29 8.59
C ASN A 291 -19.09 1.73 9.35
N THR A 292 -19.33 0.76 10.24
CA THR A 292 -18.35 0.04 11.06
C THR A 292 -17.80 -1.18 10.33
N HIS A 293 -17.86 -1.21 8.99
CA HIS A 293 -17.44 -2.38 8.24
C HIS A 293 -15.94 -2.60 8.41
N HIS A 294 -15.59 -3.57 9.23
CA HIS A 294 -14.27 -4.17 9.19
C HIS A 294 -14.18 -4.96 7.89
N HIS A 295 -13.22 -4.64 7.02
CA HIS A 295 -12.81 -5.61 6.03
C HIS A 295 -12.26 -6.81 6.81
N LYS A 296 -13.08 -7.84 7.01
CA LYS A 296 -12.65 -9.07 7.66
C LYS A 296 -12.09 -9.94 6.55
N TYR A 297 -10.78 -10.13 6.58
CA TYR A 297 -10.15 -11.19 5.81
C TYR A 297 -10.75 -12.54 6.21
N PRO A 298 -10.73 -13.56 5.33
CA PRO A 298 -11.02 -14.92 5.72
C PRO A 298 -10.25 -15.31 7.00
N PRO A 299 -10.81 -16.18 7.86
CA PRO A 299 -10.17 -16.59 9.12
C PRO A 299 -8.73 -17.05 8.92
N GLU A 300 -8.48 -17.85 7.87
CA GLU A 300 -7.17 -18.38 7.50
C GLU A 300 -6.18 -17.25 7.17
N LEU A 301 -6.61 -16.28 6.35
CA LEU A 301 -5.80 -15.13 5.99
C LEU A 301 -5.52 -14.23 7.21
N THR A 302 -6.49 -14.09 8.12
CA THR A 302 -6.30 -13.38 9.38
C THR A 302 -5.25 -14.06 10.26
N MET A 303 -5.27 -15.40 10.35
CA MET A 303 -4.26 -16.17 11.09
C MET A 303 -2.87 -16.02 10.45
N LEU A 304 -2.75 -16.08 9.13
CA LEU A 304 -1.48 -15.85 8.43
C LEU A 304 -0.92 -14.46 8.69
N ILE A 305 -1.76 -13.42 8.64
CA ILE A 305 -1.35 -12.05 8.99
C ILE A 305 -0.86 -11.97 10.45
N ALA A 306 -1.52 -12.67 11.38
CA ALA A 306 -1.11 -12.70 12.78
C ALA A 306 0.26 -13.39 12.96
N ILE A 307 0.47 -14.54 12.34
CA ILE A 307 1.76 -15.27 12.33
C ILE A 307 2.86 -14.39 11.73
N ASN A 308 2.57 -13.72 10.61
CA ASN A 308 3.50 -12.81 9.95
C ASN A 308 3.96 -11.66 10.88
N LYS A 309 3.00 -11.00 11.56
CA LYS A 309 3.28 -9.93 12.54
C LYS A 309 4.06 -10.45 13.74
N PHE A 310 3.79 -11.68 14.18
CA PHE A 310 4.53 -12.31 15.27
C PHE A 310 6.01 -12.51 14.88
N LEU A 311 6.27 -13.06 13.69
CA LEU A 311 7.62 -13.28 13.18
C LEU A 311 8.39 -11.96 13.02
N ASP A 312 7.74 -10.92 12.48
CA ASP A 312 8.33 -9.57 12.38
C ASP A 312 8.74 -9.01 13.74
N ARG A 313 7.85 -9.09 14.73
CA ARG A 313 8.15 -8.59 16.08
C ARG A 313 9.29 -9.34 16.74
N LEU A 314 9.35 -10.66 16.56
CA LEU A 314 10.42 -11.48 17.11
C LEU A 314 11.76 -11.15 16.44
N LEU A 315 11.78 -11.13 15.10
CA LEU A 315 12.95 -10.74 14.31
C LEU A 315 13.44 -9.34 14.70
N PHE A 316 12.54 -8.37 14.82
CA PHE A 316 12.88 -7.01 15.23
C PHE A 316 13.55 -7.01 16.61
N LYS A 317 12.99 -7.69 17.61
CA LYS A 317 13.56 -7.73 18.97
C LYS A 317 14.93 -8.42 19.04
N LEU A 318 15.18 -9.39 18.16
CA LEU A 318 16.45 -10.14 18.09
C LEU A 318 17.53 -9.41 17.27
N THR A 319 17.15 -8.50 16.38
CA THR A 319 18.07 -7.81 15.46
C THR A 319 18.24 -6.32 15.76
N THR A 320 17.36 -5.74 16.57
CA THR A 320 17.45 -4.32 16.97
C THR A 320 18.61 -4.10 17.93
N SER A 321 19.29 -2.95 17.76
CA SER A 321 20.29 -2.45 18.71
C SER A 321 19.69 -1.90 20.00
N ARG A 322 18.35 -1.80 20.10
CA ARG A 322 17.68 -1.36 21.33
C ARG A 322 17.71 -2.47 22.39
N PRO A 323 17.83 -2.14 23.69
CA PRO A 323 17.69 -3.11 24.77
C PRO A 323 16.28 -3.72 24.74
N SER A 324 16.16 -4.94 24.24
CA SER A 324 14.93 -5.72 24.36
C SER A 324 14.84 -6.31 25.76
N ARG A 325 13.66 -6.28 26.40
CA ARG A 325 13.44 -6.94 27.69
C ARG A 325 13.66 -8.46 27.52
N PRO A 326 14.66 -9.09 28.17
CA PRO A 326 14.99 -10.50 27.94
C PRO A 326 13.80 -11.44 28.19
N ALA A 327 12.99 -11.14 29.22
CA ALA A 327 11.78 -11.88 29.54
C ALA A 327 10.76 -11.90 28.39
N GLN A 328 10.58 -10.78 27.67
CA GLN A 328 9.66 -10.73 26.53
C GLN A 328 10.18 -11.54 25.35
N VAL A 329 11.48 -11.49 25.09
CA VAL A 329 12.11 -12.29 24.02
C VAL A 329 11.94 -13.77 24.34
N SER A 330 12.21 -14.19 25.58
CA SER A 330 12.00 -15.57 26.02
C SER A 330 10.55 -16.02 25.86
N GLN A 331 9.58 -15.21 26.30
CA GLN A 331 8.15 -15.52 26.13
C GLN A 331 7.76 -15.70 24.65
N MET A 332 8.24 -14.82 23.77
CA MET A 332 7.97 -14.94 22.34
C MET A 332 8.64 -16.17 21.74
N THR A 333 9.90 -16.45 22.09
CA THR A 333 10.61 -17.65 21.66
C THR A 333 9.88 -18.92 22.09
N ASN A 334 9.36 -18.97 23.32
CA ASN A 334 8.58 -20.10 23.82
C ASN A 334 7.24 -20.27 23.07
N SER A 335 6.66 -19.17 22.58
CA SER A 335 5.40 -19.19 21.81
C SER A 335 5.60 -19.55 20.34
N LEU A 336 6.84 -19.59 19.85
CA LEU A 336 7.15 -19.81 18.43
C LEU A 336 6.65 -21.17 17.93
N SER A 337 6.80 -22.23 18.74
CA SER A 337 6.34 -23.58 18.38
C SER A 337 4.84 -23.61 18.06
N THR A 338 4.02 -22.96 18.88
CA THR A 338 2.57 -22.82 18.65
C THR A 338 2.28 -22.10 17.33
N GLN A 339 3.01 -21.03 17.03
CA GLN A 339 2.84 -20.29 15.76
C GLN A 339 3.23 -21.14 14.55
N LEU A 340 4.26 -21.97 14.64
CA LEU A 340 4.69 -22.88 13.57
C LEU A 340 3.69 -24.04 13.37
N ILE A 341 3.08 -24.56 14.44
CA ILE A 341 2.01 -25.56 14.36
C ILE A 341 0.77 -24.97 13.67
N LEU A 342 0.38 -23.75 14.04
CA LEU A 342 -0.69 -23.03 13.36
C LEU A 342 -0.36 -22.82 11.87
N LEU A 343 0.87 -22.41 11.55
CA LEU A 343 1.31 -22.26 10.16
C LEU A 343 1.19 -23.58 9.38
N LYS A 344 1.58 -24.70 9.98
CA LYS A 344 1.41 -26.05 9.39
C LYS A 344 -0.04 -26.44 9.17
N SER A 345 -0.96 -26.05 10.06
CA SER A 345 -2.39 -26.30 9.83
C SER A 345 -2.95 -25.50 8.64
N LEU A 346 -2.35 -24.36 8.31
CA LEU A 346 -2.78 -23.48 7.23
C LEU A 346 -2.16 -23.85 5.87
N LEU A 347 -0.96 -24.46 5.87
CA LEU A 347 -0.20 -24.78 4.67
C LEU A 347 -0.06 -26.31 4.53
N LYS A 348 -0.88 -26.92 3.66
CA LYS A 348 -0.99 -28.40 3.51
C LYS A 348 0.35 -29.12 3.29
N ASP A 349 1.25 -28.52 2.50
CA ASP A 349 2.54 -29.14 2.14
C ASP A 349 3.73 -28.64 2.98
N TYR A 350 3.46 -27.82 4.00
CA TYR A 350 4.51 -27.29 4.86
C TYR A 350 4.86 -28.28 5.98
N THR A 351 6.15 -28.61 6.07
CA THR A 351 6.73 -29.30 7.22
C THR A 351 7.51 -28.29 8.05
N ILE A 352 7.37 -28.36 9.38
CA ILE A 352 8.13 -27.50 10.29
C ILE A 352 9.60 -27.95 10.22
N PRO A 353 10.53 -27.11 9.73
CA PRO A 353 11.92 -27.48 9.68
C PRO A 353 12.49 -27.63 11.09
N ILE A 354 13.47 -28.53 11.26
CA ILE A 354 14.24 -28.58 12.50
C ILE A 354 14.97 -27.25 12.67
N TYR A 355 14.88 -26.65 13.86
CA TYR A 355 15.53 -25.39 14.18
C TYR A 355 16.13 -25.42 15.57
N SER A 356 17.13 -24.56 15.78
CA SER A 356 17.73 -24.29 17.09
C SER A 356 17.67 -22.79 17.36
N THR A 357 17.51 -22.42 18.63
CA THR A 357 17.60 -21.02 19.09
C THR A 357 19.05 -20.56 19.25
N THR A 358 20.01 -21.49 19.23
CA THR A 358 21.45 -21.25 19.36
C THR A 358 22.23 -21.95 18.23
N PRO A 359 23.17 -21.26 17.55
CA PRO A 359 23.59 -19.87 17.78
C PRO A 359 22.59 -18.85 17.19
N LEU A 360 22.54 -17.64 17.77
CA LEU A 360 21.59 -16.59 17.40
C LEU A 360 21.54 -16.27 15.88
N PRO A 361 22.67 -16.21 15.14
CA PRO A 361 22.63 -16.00 13.69
C PRO A 361 21.87 -17.09 12.93
N ALA A 362 21.99 -18.36 13.35
CA ALA A 362 21.26 -19.48 12.75
C ALA A 362 19.76 -19.37 13.04
N PHE A 363 19.40 -18.98 14.27
CA PHE A 363 18.01 -18.75 14.65
C PHE A 363 17.36 -17.61 13.86
N ILE A 364 18.05 -16.49 13.70
CA ILE A 364 17.59 -15.36 12.87
C ILE A 364 17.40 -15.80 11.42
N LYS A 365 18.33 -16.59 10.86
CA LYS A 365 18.22 -17.13 9.51
C LYS A 365 16.99 -18.02 9.35
N PHE A 366 16.70 -18.87 10.32
CA PHE A 366 15.49 -19.67 10.36
C PHE A 366 14.22 -18.80 10.41
N LEU A 367 14.14 -17.83 11.32
CA LEU A 367 12.97 -16.94 11.42
C LEU A 367 12.73 -16.16 10.13
N ARG A 368 13.80 -15.69 9.46
CA ARG A 368 13.70 -15.04 8.15
C ARG A 368 13.16 -15.99 7.07
N SER A 369 13.54 -17.27 7.07
CA SER A 369 13.01 -18.22 6.09
C SER A 369 11.51 -18.49 6.32
N GLN A 370 11.07 -18.60 7.58
CA GLN A 370 9.65 -18.74 7.90
C GLN A 370 8.86 -17.48 7.51
N LYS A 371 9.42 -16.29 7.79
CA LYS A 371 8.81 -15.02 7.39
C LYS A 371 8.69 -14.90 5.87
N ALA A 372 9.72 -15.29 5.13
CA ALA A 372 9.71 -15.27 3.66
C ALA A 372 8.62 -16.19 3.11
N LEU A 373 8.47 -17.40 3.64
CA LEU A 373 7.40 -18.33 3.27
C LEU A 373 6.01 -17.72 3.49
N VAL A 374 5.75 -17.20 4.70
CA VAL A 374 4.46 -16.58 5.03
C VAL A 374 4.20 -15.36 4.14
N SER A 375 5.23 -14.56 3.86
CA SER A 375 5.14 -13.38 2.98
C SER A 375 4.78 -13.76 1.55
N ALA A 376 5.38 -14.83 1.03
CA ALA A 376 5.10 -15.34 -0.32
C ALA A 376 3.64 -15.82 -0.42
N TYR A 377 3.16 -16.57 0.59
CA TYR A 377 1.78 -17.03 0.61
C TYR A 377 0.78 -15.88 0.78
N LEU A 378 1.07 -14.91 1.64
CA LEU A 378 0.25 -13.70 1.72
C LEU A 378 0.20 -12.98 0.37
N SER A 379 1.34 -12.82 -0.31
CA SER A 379 1.38 -12.20 -1.63
C SER A 379 0.47 -12.90 -2.63
N THR A 380 0.49 -14.23 -2.72
CA THR A 380 -0.39 -14.97 -3.65
C THR A 380 -1.86 -14.82 -3.30
N GLN A 381 -2.24 -14.91 -2.02
CA GLN A 381 -3.62 -14.73 -1.57
C GLN A 381 -4.14 -13.31 -1.87
N PHE A 382 -3.32 -12.28 -1.65
CA PHE A 382 -3.70 -10.89 -1.95
C PHE A 382 -3.78 -10.61 -3.46
N HIS A 383 -3.07 -11.36 -4.31
CA HIS A 383 -3.26 -11.30 -5.76
C HIS A 383 -4.59 -11.93 -6.20
N GLN A 384 -5.01 -13.03 -5.57
CA GLN A 384 -6.28 -13.70 -5.88
C GLN A 384 -7.53 -12.90 -5.43
N HIS A 385 -7.36 -11.97 -4.49
CA HIS A 385 -8.42 -11.12 -3.97
C HIS A 385 -8.45 -9.69 -4.57
N ARG A 386 -7.59 -9.39 -5.56
CA ARG A 386 -7.66 -8.15 -6.36
C ARG A 386 -8.58 -8.33 -7.55
#